data_AF-A0A366JSH2-F1
#
_entry.id   AF-A0A366JSH2-F1
#
_cell.length_a   1.000
_cell.length_b   1.000
_cell.length_c   1.000
_cell.angle_alpha   90.00
_cell.angle_beta   90.00
_cell.angle_gamma   90.00
#
_symmetry.space_group_name_H-M   'P 1'
#
loop_
_entity.id
_entity.type
_entity.pdbx_description
1 polymer ?
#
loop_
_entity_poly.entity_id
_entity_poly.type
_entity_poly.pdbx_seq_one_letter_code
_entity_poly.pdbx_strand_id
1 'polypeptide(L)'
;LRQSKLNELINAVKFEKKGLWSIKPFKNENDYFVNYYGYGLEKMSLYNITNDLKMVTRIERITFYNHKINIEGHAYVSRIDSNNKEDIYISAFLINEGGEVLLPINVDLKDRKDITHNYGVQKKTGSILYDYKWSGFEMDLSFSYLLNDKMSSGKFYIVLHFQNGILYRESMVGLPISNKIYLKKTVKLKDSMVTVSFDELGNLVLIINQEL
;
A
#
# COMPACT_ATOMS: atom_id res chain seq x y z
N LEU A 1 24.80 -28.71 -19.61
CA LEU A 1 23.54 -28.70 -18.84
C LEU A 1 23.60 -27.90 -17.53
N ARG A 2 24.54 -28.16 -16.59
CA ARG A 2 24.67 -27.35 -15.36
C ARG A 2 25.09 -25.89 -15.62
N GLN A 3 26.06 -25.68 -16.53
CA GLN A 3 26.57 -24.35 -16.88
C GLN A 3 25.52 -23.46 -17.57
N SER A 4 24.66 -24.03 -18.43
CA SER A 4 23.64 -23.25 -19.15
C SER A 4 22.51 -22.78 -18.22
N LYS A 5 22.04 -23.65 -17.31
CA LYS A 5 21.05 -23.28 -16.28
C LYS A 5 21.57 -22.20 -15.33
N LEU A 6 22.87 -22.24 -14.97
CA LEU A 6 23.49 -21.21 -14.15
C LEU A 6 23.56 -19.86 -14.89
N ASN A 7 23.88 -19.88 -16.18
CA ASN A 7 23.91 -18.66 -17.00
C ASN A 7 22.51 -18.07 -17.21
N GLU A 8 21.49 -18.90 -17.40
CA GLU A 8 20.07 -18.47 -17.43
C GLU A 8 19.67 -17.81 -16.11
N LEU A 9 20.02 -18.42 -14.97
CA LEU A 9 19.73 -17.86 -13.65
C LEU A 9 20.42 -16.49 -13.44
N ILE A 10 21.70 -16.38 -13.80
CA ILE A 10 22.46 -15.12 -13.71
C ILE A 10 21.84 -14.05 -14.62
N ASN A 11 21.38 -14.42 -15.81
CA ASN A 11 20.73 -13.49 -16.74
C ASN A 11 19.34 -13.07 -16.25
N ALA A 12 18.57 -13.97 -15.64
CA ALA A 12 17.31 -13.65 -14.96
C ALA A 12 17.53 -12.64 -13.83
N VAL A 13 18.51 -12.87 -12.96
CA VAL A 13 18.86 -11.95 -11.87
C VAL A 13 19.37 -10.59 -12.39
N LYS A 14 20.16 -10.58 -13.48
CA LYS A 14 20.62 -9.32 -14.11
C LYS A 14 19.46 -8.55 -14.74
N PHE A 15 18.52 -9.22 -15.40
CA PHE A 15 17.32 -8.61 -15.95
C PHE A 15 16.41 -8.06 -14.84
N GLU A 16 16.23 -8.80 -13.75
CA GLU A 16 15.49 -8.34 -12.58
C GLU A 16 16.09 -7.05 -11.99
N LYS A 17 17.44 -7.00 -11.90
CA LYS A 17 18.18 -5.85 -11.38
C LYS A 17 18.21 -4.63 -12.32
N LYS A 18 18.17 -4.81 -13.65
CA LYS A 18 18.40 -3.71 -14.63
C LYS A 18 17.26 -3.44 -15.62
N GLY A 19 16.43 -4.43 -15.96
CA GLY A 19 15.50 -4.38 -17.10
C GLY A 19 14.02 -4.24 -16.75
N LEU A 20 13.58 -4.76 -15.59
CA LEU A 20 12.16 -4.68 -15.18
C LEU A 20 11.67 -3.24 -14.90
N TRP A 21 12.57 -2.33 -14.54
CA TRP A 21 12.21 -0.96 -14.14
C TRP A 21 11.78 -0.07 -15.31
N SER A 22 12.06 -0.47 -16.56
CA SER A 22 11.77 0.31 -17.77
C SER A 22 10.73 -0.33 -18.68
N ILE A 23 10.24 -1.53 -18.35
CA ILE A 23 9.27 -2.26 -19.19
C ILE A 23 7.91 -2.20 -18.50
N LYS A 24 6.93 -1.61 -19.19
CA LYS A 24 5.56 -1.52 -18.69
C LYS A 24 4.90 -2.90 -18.75
N PRO A 25 4.33 -3.39 -17.65
CA PRO A 25 3.55 -4.61 -17.67
C PRO A 25 2.33 -4.45 -18.58
N PHE A 26 1.90 -5.55 -19.17
CA PHE A 26 0.63 -5.60 -19.89
C PHE A 26 -0.25 -6.72 -19.32
N LYS A 27 -1.55 -6.46 -19.32
CA LYS A 27 -2.56 -7.43 -18.88
C LYS A 27 -2.78 -8.47 -19.98
N ASN A 28 -2.79 -9.74 -19.61
CA ASN A 28 -3.26 -10.83 -20.45
C ASN A 28 -4.20 -11.70 -19.60
N GLU A 29 -5.47 -11.78 -19.98
CA GLU A 29 -6.53 -12.43 -19.21
C GLU A 29 -6.56 -11.91 -17.74
N ASN A 30 -6.19 -12.78 -16.79
CA ASN A 30 -6.22 -12.55 -15.35
C ASN A 30 -4.84 -12.22 -14.74
N ASP A 31 -3.84 -12.01 -15.59
CA ASP A 31 -2.45 -11.87 -15.15
C ASP A 31 -1.74 -10.68 -15.82
N TYR A 32 -0.65 -10.24 -15.20
CA TYR A 32 0.24 -9.21 -15.71
C TYR A 32 1.56 -9.82 -16.14
N PHE A 33 1.99 -9.47 -17.35
CA PHE A 33 3.21 -10.00 -17.94
C PHE A 33 4.14 -8.87 -18.37
N VAL A 34 5.42 -9.20 -18.47
CA VAL A 34 6.42 -8.38 -19.14
C VAL A 34 7.11 -9.18 -20.23
N ASN A 35 7.53 -8.49 -21.29
CA ASN A 35 8.38 -9.07 -22.31
C ASN A 35 9.78 -9.25 -21.74
N TYR A 36 10.18 -10.50 -21.51
CA TYR A 36 11.55 -10.84 -21.12
C TYR A 36 12.39 -11.03 -22.38
N TYR A 37 13.33 -10.10 -22.61
CA TYR A 37 14.38 -10.27 -23.61
C TYR A 37 15.58 -10.87 -22.88
N GLY A 38 15.78 -12.18 -23.02
CA GLY A 38 17.02 -12.79 -22.57
C GLY A 38 18.21 -12.09 -23.23
N TYR A 39 19.34 -11.95 -22.52
CA TYR A 39 20.55 -11.37 -23.09
C TYR A 39 20.99 -12.19 -24.32
N GLY A 40 20.66 -11.71 -25.52
CA GLY A 40 21.16 -12.21 -26.80
C GLY A 40 20.29 -13.19 -27.59
N LEU A 41 18.99 -13.39 -27.30
CA LEU A 41 18.16 -14.31 -28.08
C LEU A 41 16.76 -13.77 -28.40
N GLU A 42 16.38 -13.97 -29.66
CA GLU A 42 15.16 -13.56 -30.38
C GLU A 42 13.83 -14.11 -29.80
N LYS A 43 13.84 -14.75 -28.62
CA LYS A 43 12.65 -15.35 -28.02
C LYS A 43 12.11 -14.46 -26.90
N MET A 44 11.04 -13.73 -27.20
CA MET A 44 10.18 -13.09 -26.20
C MET A 44 9.51 -14.20 -25.38
N SER A 45 9.99 -14.46 -24.17
CA SER A 45 9.22 -15.24 -23.20
C SER A 45 8.38 -14.29 -22.35
N LEU A 46 7.09 -14.59 -22.21
CA LEU A 46 6.23 -13.85 -21.29
C LEU A 46 6.59 -14.26 -19.86
N TYR A 47 7.02 -13.29 -19.06
CA TYR A 47 7.26 -13.50 -17.63
C TYR A 47 6.07 -12.95 -16.85
N ASN A 48 5.35 -13.83 -16.14
CA ASN A 48 4.24 -13.43 -15.27
C ASN A 48 4.83 -12.71 -14.05
N ILE A 49 4.44 -11.45 -13.86
CA ILE A 49 4.87 -10.62 -12.74
C ILE A 49 3.73 -10.31 -11.78
N THR A 50 2.53 -10.88 -11.95
CA THR A 50 1.34 -10.56 -11.16
C THR A 50 1.71 -10.50 -9.68
N ASN A 51 2.30 -11.58 -9.14
CA ASN A 51 2.66 -11.66 -7.71
C ASN A 51 3.81 -10.74 -7.28
N ASP A 52 4.61 -10.24 -8.22
CA ASP A 52 5.70 -9.29 -7.95
C ASP A 52 5.20 -7.84 -7.85
N LEU A 53 3.98 -7.56 -8.32
CA LEU A 53 3.34 -6.25 -8.22
C LEU A 53 2.92 -5.99 -6.78
N LYS A 54 3.73 -5.20 -6.07
CA LYS A 54 3.51 -4.87 -4.65
C LYS A 54 2.74 -3.57 -4.50
N MET A 55 1.80 -3.56 -3.57
CA MET A 55 1.17 -2.35 -3.07
C MET A 55 2.20 -1.54 -2.27
N VAL A 56 2.20 -0.24 -2.49
CA VAL A 56 2.97 0.75 -1.76
C VAL A 56 1.96 1.62 -1.04
N THR A 57 2.05 1.64 0.28
CA THR A 57 1.21 2.48 1.15
C THR A 57 2.12 3.36 2.00
N ARG A 58 1.83 4.66 2.09
CA ARG A 58 2.55 5.60 2.95
C ARG A 58 1.59 6.55 3.63
N ILE A 59 1.85 6.81 4.90
CA ILE A 59 1.17 7.88 5.65
C ILE A 59 1.97 9.18 5.50
N GLU A 60 1.28 10.25 5.17
CA GLU A 60 1.86 11.58 5.03
C GLU A 60 1.48 12.51 6.17
N ARG A 61 0.26 12.36 6.70
CA ARG A 61 -0.24 13.19 7.80
C ARG A 61 -1.21 12.39 8.66
N ILE A 62 -1.10 12.60 9.97
CA ILE A 62 -2.08 12.14 10.95
C ILE A 62 -2.48 13.36 11.78
N THR A 63 -3.76 13.67 11.81
CA THR A 63 -4.31 14.79 12.57
C THR A 63 -5.30 14.27 13.59
N PHE A 64 -5.25 14.82 14.80
CA PHE A 64 -6.15 14.43 15.88
C PHE A 64 -7.16 15.55 16.13
N TYR A 65 -8.43 15.17 16.15
CA TYR A 65 -9.53 16.07 16.47
C TYR A 65 -10.37 15.44 17.58
N ASN A 66 -10.18 15.87 18.82
CA ASN A 66 -10.83 15.32 20.01
C ASN A 66 -10.72 13.77 20.06
N HIS A 67 -11.83 13.07 19.82
CA HIS A 67 -11.96 11.61 19.84
C HIS A 67 -11.95 11.00 18.43
N LYS A 68 -11.24 11.63 17.49
CA LYS A 68 -11.10 11.16 16.11
C LYS A 68 -9.67 11.33 15.63
N ILE A 69 -9.26 10.45 14.72
CA ILE A 69 -8.06 10.63 13.91
C ILE A 69 -8.46 10.74 12.45
N ASN A 70 -7.82 11.68 11.78
CA ASN A 70 -7.79 11.80 10.33
C ASN A 70 -6.41 11.33 9.86
N ILE A 71 -6.38 10.46 8.87
CA ILE A 71 -5.16 9.88 8.31
C ILE A 71 -5.17 10.16 6.82
N GLU A 72 -4.09 10.78 6.34
CA GLU A 72 -3.88 11.07 4.94
C GLU A 72 -2.60 10.41 4.46
N GLY A 73 -2.65 9.93 3.22
CA GLY A 73 -1.53 9.24 2.62
C GLY A 73 -1.76 8.93 1.16
N HIS A 74 -0.97 8.00 0.66
CA HIS A 74 -1.14 7.45 -0.68
C HIS A 74 -0.95 5.94 -0.70
N ALA A 75 -1.68 5.29 -1.58
CA ALA A 75 -1.63 3.87 -1.85
C ALA A 75 -1.70 3.61 -3.37
N TYR A 76 -0.77 2.84 -3.90
CA TYR A 76 -0.77 2.42 -5.30
C TYR A 76 -0.09 1.06 -5.47
N VAL A 77 -0.38 0.35 -6.55
CA VAL A 77 0.40 -0.84 -6.90
C VAL A 77 1.55 -0.43 -7.81
N SER A 78 2.77 -0.74 -7.38
CA SER A 78 3.97 -0.41 -8.15
C SER A 78 3.88 -0.97 -9.57
N ARG A 79 4.20 -0.12 -10.57
CA ARG A 79 4.21 -0.44 -12.01
C ARG A 79 2.83 -0.61 -12.66
N ILE A 80 1.75 -0.27 -11.98
CA ILE A 80 0.39 -0.30 -12.54
C ILE A 80 -0.18 1.12 -12.50
N ASP A 81 -0.70 1.59 -13.64
CA ASP A 81 -1.31 2.92 -13.71
C ASP A 81 -2.58 2.98 -12.87
N SER A 82 -2.71 4.07 -12.14
CA SER A 82 -3.86 4.51 -11.36
C SER A 82 -4.32 5.89 -11.85
N ASN A 83 -4.45 6.08 -13.17
CA ASN A 83 -4.75 7.37 -13.80
C ASN A 83 -6.27 7.66 -13.96
N ASN A 84 -7.08 6.61 -13.97
CA ASN A 84 -8.54 6.70 -14.05
C ASN A 84 -9.17 6.37 -12.69
N LYS A 85 -10.01 7.27 -12.19
CA LYS A 85 -10.67 7.10 -10.89
C LYS A 85 -11.57 5.87 -10.84
N GLU A 86 -12.29 5.62 -11.92
CA GLU A 86 -13.34 4.58 -12.03
C GLU A 86 -12.79 3.16 -12.00
N ASP A 87 -11.51 3.00 -12.35
CA ASP A 87 -10.81 1.71 -12.35
C ASP A 87 -10.27 1.35 -10.96
N ILE A 88 -10.33 2.28 -9.99
CA ILE A 88 -9.69 2.18 -8.69
C ILE A 88 -10.72 2.12 -7.58
N TYR A 89 -10.63 1.09 -6.77
CA TYR A 89 -11.43 0.92 -5.57
C TYR A 89 -10.49 0.76 -4.38
N ILE A 90 -10.63 1.65 -3.41
CA ILE A 90 -9.91 1.56 -2.14
C ILE A 90 -10.94 1.45 -1.02
N SER A 91 -10.79 0.43 -0.20
CA SER A 91 -11.57 0.27 1.04
C SER A 91 -10.63 0.06 2.22
N ALA A 92 -10.99 0.59 3.37
CA ALA A 92 -10.24 0.40 4.61
C ALA A 92 -11.08 -0.35 5.63
N PHE A 93 -10.44 -1.16 6.45
CA PHE A 93 -11.08 -1.89 7.53
C PHE A 93 -10.23 -1.79 8.79
N LEU A 94 -10.89 -1.66 9.93
CA LEU A 94 -10.27 -1.88 11.22
C LEU A 94 -10.29 -3.37 11.52
N ILE A 95 -9.13 -3.91 11.91
CA ILE A 95 -8.94 -5.31 12.23
C ILE A 95 -8.28 -5.47 13.60
N ASN A 96 -8.51 -6.59 14.28
CA ASN A 96 -7.75 -6.96 15.48
C ASN A 96 -6.38 -7.59 15.11
N GLU A 97 -5.55 -7.86 16.11
CA GLU A 97 -4.23 -8.53 15.93
C GLU A 97 -4.35 -9.93 15.29
N GLY A 98 -5.52 -10.58 15.40
CA GLY A 98 -5.81 -11.85 14.74
C GLY A 98 -6.25 -11.74 13.28
N GLY A 99 -6.41 -10.53 12.74
CA GLY A 99 -6.85 -10.27 11.36
C GLY A 99 -8.37 -10.29 11.16
N GLU A 100 -9.17 -10.40 12.22
CA GLU A 100 -10.62 -10.33 12.12
C GLU A 100 -11.07 -8.91 11.79
N VAL A 101 -11.93 -8.77 10.78
CA VAL A 101 -12.54 -7.50 10.37
C VAL A 101 -13.61 -7.09 11.37
N LEU A 102 -13.42 -5.91 11.96
CA LEU A 102 -14.32 -5.40 12.99
C LEU A 102 -15.31 -4.37 12.44
N LEU A 103 -14.81 -3.43 11.64
CA LEU A 103 -15.65 -2.42 10.98
C LEU A 103 -14.99 -1.82 9.73
N PRO A 104 -15.80 -1.40 8.75
CA PRO A 104 -15.30 -0.64 7.61
C PRO A 104 -14.98 0.81 8.02
N ILE A 105 -13.97 1.39 7.37
CA ILE A 105 -13.58 2.79 7.49
C ILE A 105 -13.82 3.46 6.14
N ASN A 106 -14.48 4.62 6.17
CA ASN A 106 -14.71 5.40 4.96
C ASN A 106 -13.38 5.95 4.42
N VAL A 107 -13.17 5.83 3.11
CA VAL A 107 -11.98 6.30 2.42
C VAL A 107 -12.39 7.26 1.31
N ASP A 108 -11.87 8.47 1.36
CA ASP A 108 -11.99 9.44 0.30
C ASP A 108 -10.75 9.39 -0.60
N LEU A 109 -10.96 9.01 -1.87
CA LEU A 109 -9.89 8.98 -2.86
C LEU A 109 -9.54 10.40 -3.32
N LYS A 110 -8.25 10.72 -3.35
CA LYS A 110 -7.71 12.05 -3.69
C LYS A 110 -6.78 11.99 -4.90
N ASP A 111 -6.83 13.05 -5.69
CA ASP A 111 -5.89 13.30 -6.79
C ASP A 111 -4.52 13.72 -6.24
N ARG A 112 -3.45 13.08 -6.75
CA ARG A 112 -2.06 13.17 -6.28
C ARG A 112 -1.06 13.07 -7.44
N LYS A 113 -1.06 14.09 -8.31
CA LYS A 113 -0.08 14.21 -9.41
C LYS A 113 1.38 14.26 -8.95
N ASP A 114 1.61 14.74 -7.74
CA ASP A 114 2.95 14.76 -7.12
C ASP A 114 3.49 13.35 -6.88
N ILE A 115 2.63 12.37 -6.59
CA ILE A 115 3.04 10.96 -6.45
C ILE A 115 3.46 10.38 -7.80
N THR A 116 2.74 10.70 -8.88
CA THR A 116 3.18 10.39 -10.25
C THR A 116 4.54 11.01 -10.53
N HIS A 117 4.74 12.29 -10.20
CA HIS A 117 6.03 12.96 -10.42
C HIS A 117 7.19 12.29 -9.66
N ASN A 118 6.98 11.93 -8.40
CA ASN A 118 8.02 11.39 -7.54
C ASN A 118 8.36 9.92 -7.83
N TYR A 119 7.36 9.10 -8.17
CA TYR A 119 7.50 7.64 -8.25
C TYR A 119 7.16 7.03 -9.60
N GLY A 120 6.43 7.77 -10.45
CA GLY A 120 5.96 7.34 -11.75
C GLY A 120 6.85 7.79 -12.93
N VAL A 121 7.76 8.73 -12.70
CA VAL A 121 8.62 9.32 -13.74
C VAL A 121 9.94 8.57 -13.91
N GLN A 122 10.33 8.33 -15.15
CA GLN A 122 11.64 7.80 -15.49
C GLN A 122 12.70 8.90 -15.31
N LYS A 123 13.53 8.78 -14.26
CA LYS A 123 14.55 9.79 -13.87
C LYS A 123 15.48 10.26 -15.01
N LYS A 124 15.77 9.41 -15.99
CA LYS A 124 16.68 9.74 -17.10
C LYS A 124 16.04 10.65 -18.16
N THR A 125 14.76 10.45 -18.46
CA THR A 125 14.07 11.13 -19.55
C THR A 125 13.04 12.16 -19.07
N GLY A 126 12.64 12.10 -17.80
CA GLY A 126 11.56 12.93 -17.26
C GLY A 126 10.17 12.50 -17.75
N SER A 127 10.07 11.45 -18.56
CA SER A 127 8.80 10.94 -19.06
C SER A 127 8.05 10.15 -17.99
N ILE A 128 6.72 10.27 -18.00
CA ILE A 128 5.85 9.47 -17.13
C ILE A 128 5.85 8.04 -17.65
N LEU A 129 6.29 7.10 -16.81
CA LEU A 129 6.25 5.66 -17.09
C LEU A 129 5.01 5.01 -16.48
N TYR A 130 4.67 5.43 -15.26
CA TYR A 130 3.48 5.01 -14.53
C TYR A 130 2.75 6.23 -13.98
N ASP A 131 1.44 6.28 -14.13
CA ASP A 131 0.65 7.39 -13.62
C ASP A 131 -0.14 6.98 -12.37
N TYR A 132 0.26 7.51 -11.21
CA TYR A 132 -0.34 7.24 -9.90
C TYR A 132 -1.27 8.36 -9.43
N LYS A 133 -1.87 9.12 -10.35
CA LYS A 133 -2.70 10.29 -10.04
C LYS A 133 -3.80 10.02 -9.02
N TRP A 134 -4.50 8.89 -9.07
CA TRP A 134 -5.54 8.53 -8.10
C TRP A 134 -5.03 7.56 -7.04
N SER A 135 -3.91 7.90 -6.41
CA SER A 135 -3.32 7.12 -5.33
C SER A 135 -3.57 7.71 -3.94
N GLY A 136 -4.02 8.95 -3.83
CA GLY A 136 -4.22 9.60 -2.53
C GLY A 136 -5.42 9.03 -1.79
N PHE A 137 -5.30 8.89 -0.48
CA PHE A 137 -6.43 8.57 0.38
C PHE A 137 -6.50 9.51 1.57
N GLU A 138 -7.71 9.75 2.03
CA GLU A 138 -8.03 10.37 3.32
C GLU A 138 -9.05 9.49 4.03
N MET A 139 -8.85 9.24 5.33
CA MET A 139 -9.75 8.43 6.13
C MET A 139 -9.92 9.02 7.52
N ASP A 140 -11.13 8.92 8.05
CA ASP A 140 -11.48 9.36 9.39
C ASP A 140 -11.92 8.17 10.25
N LEU A 141 -11.31 8.02 11.42
CA LEU A 141 -11.69 7.03 12.41
C LEU A 141 -12.09 7.73 13.70
N SER A 142 -13.36 7.60 14.08
CA SER A 142 -13.80 8.00 15.42
C SER A 142 -13.54 6.89 16.42
N PHE A 143 -12.89 7.25 17.52
CA PHE A 143 -12.67 6.32 18.61
C PHE A 143 -13.95 5.94 19.36
N SER A 144 -15.04 6.68 19.18
CA SER A 144 -16.34 6.29 19.74
C SER A 144 -16.80 4.92 19.23
N TYR A 145 -16.48 4.57 17.98
CA TYR A 145 -16.78 3.23 17.44
C TYR A 145 -16.01 2.11 18.14
N LEU A 146 -14.83 2.43 18.68
CA LEU A 146 -14.00 1.49 19.42
C LEU A 146 -14.54 1.19 20.82
N LEU A 147 -15.49 2.00 21.30
CA LEU A 147 -16.07 1.86 22.65
C LEU A 147 -17.42 1.14 22.65
N ASN A 148 -17.98 0.82 21.48
CA ASN A 148 -19.26 0.13 21.39
C ASN A 148 -19.04 -1.37 21.66
N ASP A 149 -19.37 -1.82 22.89
CA ASP A 149 -19.62 -3.17 23.47
C ASP A 149 -18.94 -4.46 22.93
N LYS A 150 -18.09 -4.39 21.90
CA LYS A 150 -17.48 -5.56 21.23
C LYS A 150 -15.98 -5.46 21.02
N MET A 151 -15.34 -4.34 21.35
CA MET A 151 -13.88 -4.25 21.29
C MET A 151 -13.31 -4.42 22.69
N SER A 152 -12.70 -5.59 22.92
CA SER A 152 -11.89 -5.83 24.10
C SER A 152 -10.62 -4.97 24.08
N SER A 153 -9.97 -4.84 25.23
CA SER A 153 -8.59 -4.33 25.26
C SER A 153 -7.71 -5.13 24.29
N GLY A 154 -6.78 -4.47 23.60
CA GLY A 154 -5.96 -5.11 22.58
C GLY A 154 -5.35 -4.15 21.57
N LYS A 155 -4.69 -4.73 20.56
CA LYS A 155 -4.13 -4.01 19.43
C LYS A 155 -5.01 -4.15 18.20
N PHE A 156 -5.14 -3.04 17.48
CA PHE A 156 -5.93 -2.93 16.28
C PHE A 156 -5.14 -2.22 15.20
N TYR A 157 -5.38 -2.64 13.96
CA TYR A 157 -4.70 -2.14 12.78
C TYR A 157 -5.73 -1.70 11.75
N ILE A 158 -5.30 -0.84 10.83
CA ILE A 158 -6.11 -0.53 9.66
C ILE A 158 -5.49 -1.25 8.47
N VAL A 159 -6.28 -2.06 7.77
CA VAL A 159 -5.87 -2.68 6.50
C VAL A 159 -6.54 -1.93 5.35
N LEU A 160 -5.76 -1.62 4.31
CA LEU A 160 -6.26 -1.12 3.04
C LEU A 160 -6.36 -2.26 2.05
N HIS A 161 -7.50 -2.36 1.40
CA HIS A 161 -7.69 -3.16 0.20
C HIS A 161 -7.69 -2.23 -1.00
N PHE A 162 -6.83 -2.51 -1.96
CA PHE A 162 -6.69 -1.75 -3.20
C PHE A 162 -7.00 -2.66 -4.37
N GLN A 163 -7.98 -2.26 -5.17
CA GLN A 163 -8.33 -2.93 -6.40
C GLN A 163 -8.14 -1.97 -7.58
N ASN A 164 -7.45 -2.45 -8.60
CA ASN A 164 -7.32 -1.78 -9.89
C ASN A 164 -7.60 -2.78 -11.02
N GLY A 165 -8.79 -2.66 -11.60
CA GLY A 165 -9.36 -3.68 -12.48
C GLY A 165 -9.39 -5.06 -11.81
N ILE A 166 -8.58 -5.98 -12.31
CA ILE A 166 -8.47 -7.37 -11.80
C ILE A 166 -7.44 -7.52 -10.67
N LEU A 167 -6.60 -6.51 -10.45
CA LEU A 167 -5.50 -6.60 -9.50
C LEU A 167 -6.00 -6.20 -8.13
N TYR A 168 -5.99 -7.15 -7.19
CA TYR A 168 -6.29 -6.90 -5.78
C TYR A 168 -5.02 -7.00 -4.95
N ARG A 169 -4.75 -6.02 -4.10
CA ARG A 169 -3.70 -6.07 -3.09
C ARG A 169 -4.21 -5.52 -1.77
N GLU A 170 -3.63 -6.01 -0.70
CA GLU A 170 -3.88 -5.49 0.63
C GLU A 170 -2.57 -5.14 1.34
N SER A 171 -2.65 -4.18 2.25
CA SER A 171 -1.52 -3.74 3.05
C SER A 171 -2.03 -3.04 4.31
N MET A 172 -1.33 -3.25 5.43
CA MET A 172 -1.56 -2.44 6.62
C MET A 172 -1.26 -0.97 6.31
N VAL A 173 -2.08 -0.07 6.84
CA VAL A 173 -1.82 1.37 6.81
C VAL A 173 -0.65 1.66 7.72
N GLY A 174 0.40 2.29 7.19
CA GLY A 174 1.64 2.49 7.91
C GLY A 174 2.69 3.19 7.07
N LEU A 175 3.94 3.03 7.50
CA LEU A 175 5.14 3.50 6.83
C LEU A 175 5.08 5.02 6.62
N PRO A 176 5.23 5.82 7.69
CA PRO A 176 5.25 7.27 7.56
C PRO A 176 6.31 7.72 6.56
N ILE A 177 5.98 8.66 5.67
CA ILE A 177 6.90 9.17 4.63
C ILE A 177 8.13 9.89 5.23
N SER A 178 8.02 10.34 6.48
CA SER A 178 9.09 11.01 7.19
C SER A 178 9.16 10.52 8.63
N ASN A 179 10.38 10.32 9.14
CA ASN A 179 10.65 10.05 10.55
C ASN A 179 10.17 11.17 11.49
N LYS A 180 9.84 12.35 10.95
CA LYS A 180 9.22 13.45 11.70
C LYS A 180 7.77 13.15 12.09
N ILE A 181 7.13 12.19 11.44
CA ILE A 181 5.84 11.65 11.86
C ILE A 181 6.11 10.62 12.97
N TYR A 182 6.76 11.07 14.04
CA TYR A 182 6.84 10.30 15.28
C TYR A 182 5.49 10.42 15.95
N LEU A 183 4.80 9.28 16.12
CA LEU A 183 3.48 9.26 16.71
C LEU A 183 3.44 8.34 17.92
N LYS A 184 3.16 8.95 19.07
CA LYS A 184 2.60 8.27 20.23
C LYS A 184 1.65 9.25 20.91
N LYS A 185 0.35 9.05 20.71
CA LYS A 185 -0.69 9.90 21.32
C LYS A 185 -1.74 9.05 21.96
N THR A 186 -2.00 9.33 23.23
CA THR A 186 -3.05 8.68 24.02
C THR A 186 -4.22 9.63 24.18
N VAL A 187 -5.42 9.12 23.93
CA VAL A 187 -6.69 9.81 24.11
C VAL A 187 -7.52 9.04 25.12
N LYS A 188 -7.90 9.71 26.22
CA LYS A 188 -8.80 9.14 27.21
C LYS A 188 -10.25 9.25 26.73
N LEU A 189 -10.99 8.17 26.90
CA LEU A 189 -12.38 8.00 26.48
C LEU A 189 -13.16 7.28 27.57
N LYS A 190 -13.86 8.04 28.43
CA LYS A 190 -14.53 7.47 29.62
C LYS A 190 -13.56 6.56 30.40
N ASP A 191 -13.88 5.27 30.47
CA ASP A 191 -13.16 4.20 31.19
C ASP A 191 -12.17 3.46 30.28
N SER A 192 -11.72 4.09 29.20
CA SER A 192 -10.76 3.50 28.26
C SER A 192 -9.73 4.51 27.79
N MET A 193 -8.56 4.02 27.42
CA MET A 193 -7.51 4.78 26.76
C MET A 193 -7.24 4.19 25.40
N VAL A 194 -7.23 5.05 24.37
CA VAL A 194 -6.79 4.68 23.02
C VAL A 194 -5.44 5.33 22.78
N THR A 195 -4.41 4.52 22.61
CA THR A 195 -3.08 4.98 22.21
C THR A 195 -2.86 4.68 20.75
N VAL A 196 -2.56 5.70 19.96
CA VAL A 196 -2.18 5.57 18.55
C VAL A 196 -0.68 5.72 18.43
N SER A 197 -0.03 4.75 17.78
CA SER A 197 1.41 4.74 17.54
C SER A 197 1.77 3.96 16.28
N PHE A 198 3.06 3.77 16.03
CA PHE A 198 3.56 2.82 15.03
C PHE A 198 4.16 1.59 15.72
N ASP A 199 3.96 0.42 15.13
CA ASP A 199 4.67 -0.81 15.53
C ASP A 199 6.10 -0.87 14.94
N GLU A 200 6.82 -1.95 15.21
CA GLU A 200 8.21 -2.14 14.75
C GLU A 200 8.34 -2.26 13.23
N LEU A 201 7.26 -2.66 12.54
CA LEU A 201 7.20 -2.72 11.08
C LEU A 201 6.74 -1.39 10.47
N GLY A 202 6.43 -0.40 11.32
CA GLY A 202 5.93 0.91 10.92
C GLY A 202 4.44 0.93 10.61
N ASN A 203 3.67 -0.09 10.96
CA ASN A 203 2.21 -0.08 10.80
C ASN A 203 1.56 0.81 11.85
N LEU A 204 0.53 1.56 11.46
CA LEU A 204 -0.27 2.31 12.39
C LEU A 204 -1.06 1.34 13.28
N VAL A 205 -0.86 1.47 14.59
CA VAL A 205 -1.51 0.63 15.60
C VAL A 205 -2.32 1.49 16.56
N LEU A 206 -3.53 1.03 16.86
CA LEU A 206 -4.38 1.54 17.91
C LEU A 206 -4.38 0.53 19.06
N ILE A 207 -3.96 0.95 20.24
CA ILE A 207 -3.90 0.13 21.44
C ILE A 207 -5.00 0.62 22.38
N ILE A 208 -5.96 -0.24 22.66
CA ILE A 208 -7.07 0.03 23.58
C ILE A 208 -6.76 -0.64 24.92
N ASN A 209 -6.75 0.15 25.98
CA ASN A 209 -6.68 -0.34 27.36
C ASN A 209 -7.93 0.15 28.11
N GLN A 210 -8.71 -0.76 28.66
CA GLN A 210 -9.80 -0.42 29.57
C GLN A 210 -9.22 -0.12 30.96
N GLU A 211 -9.60 1.00 31.56
CA GLU A 211 -9.37 1.23 33.00
C GLU A 211 -10.36 0.33 33.74
N LEU A 212 -9.83 -0.65 34.50
CA LEU A 212 -10.60 -1.49 35.42
C LEU A 212 -11.13 -0.68 36.60
#